data_AF-A0A1I4DQD2-F1
#
_entry.id   AF-A0A1I4DQD2-F1
#
_cell.length_a   1.000
_cell.length_b   1.000
_cell.length_c   1.000
_cell.angle_alpha   90.00
_cell.angle_beta   90.00
_cell.angle_gamma   90.00
#
_symmetry.space_group_name_H-M   'P 1'
#
loop_
_entity.id
_entity.type
_entity.pdbx_description
1 polymer ?
#
loop_
_entity_poly.entity_id
_entity_poly.type
_entity_poly.pdbx_seq_one_letter_code
_entity_poly.pdbx_strand_id
1 'polypeptide(L)'
;MPMRAPDLVVAAPLRESDTTARVAIAAAEPASPLRGEWADAADVAAGLAAALALLVAAAACVLAVSMRRPPSLPELAERESRNGDSLLWLAREIELQVAQLERAGRNAGEQRRWARLCRRIAGEHLECVNALMLEELRREAPSPSRREPAGP
;
A
#
# COMPACT_ATOMS: atom_id res chain seq x y z
N MET A 1 -63.00 -2.43 35.46
CA MET A 1 -63.98 -3.53 35.31
C MET A 1 -64.23 -3.77 33.83
N PRO A 2 -64.47 -5.00 33.36
CA PRO A 2 -63.82 -6.31 33.54
C PRO A 2 -63.13 -6.77 32.21
N MET A 3 -62.04 -7.53 32.23
CA MET A 3 -62.00 -9.01 32.23
C MET A 3 -62.81 -9.67 31.10
N ARG A 4 -62.13 -10.23 30.07
CA ARG A 4 -62.52 -11.48 29.36
C ARG A 4 -61.50 -11.87 28.25
N ALA A 5 -60.63 -12.82 28.58
CA ALA A 5 -60.54 -14.09 27.85
C ALA A 5 -61.16 -15.15 28.81
N PRO A 6 -61.41 -16.43 28.45
CA PRO A 6 -61.11 -17.20 27.25
C PRO A 6 -62.41 -17.85 26.69
N ASP A 7 -62.35 -18.65 25.62
CA ASP A 7 -62.58 -20.12 25.64
C ASP A 7 -63.07 -20.46 24.20
N LEU A 8 -62.86 -21.58 23.50
CA LEU A 8 -63.01 -23.02 23.77
C LEU A 8 -62.68 -23.69 22.39
N VAL A 9 -61.88 -24.77 22.29
CA VAL A 9 -62.33 -26.18 22.04
C VAL A 9 -62.69 -26.48 20.56
N VAL A 10 -62.39 -27.61 19.88
CA VAL A 10 -61.79 -28.93 20.17
C VAL A 10 -61.63 -29.70 18.83
N ALA A 11 -60.80 -30.77 18.86
CA ALA A 11 -60.74 -31.97 17.99
C ALA A 11 -60.29 -31.80 16.52
N ALA A 12 -59.11 -32.30 16.08
CA ALA A 12 -58.61 -33.70 15.93
C ALA A 12 -59.24 -34.42 14.70
N PRO A 13 -58.63 -35.47 14.09
CA PRO A 13 -57.29 -36.10 14.25
C PRO A 13 -56.60 -36.51 12.90
N LEU A 14 -55.53 -37.32 13.03
CA LEU A 14 -55.02 -38.38 12.12
C LEU A 14 -53.79 -38.14 11.21
N ARG A 15 -52.67 -38.78 11.59
CA ARG A 15 -51.70 -39.58 10.78
C ARG A 15 -50.50 -39.88 11.69
N GLU A 16 -50.39 -41.02 12.38
CA GLU A 16 -50.12 -42.39 11.89
C GLU A 16 -48.99 -42.42 10.84
N SER A 17 -47.78 -42.79 11.30
CA SER A 17 -46.82 -43.61 10.56
C SER A 17 -45.61 -43.99 11.45
N ASP A 18 -45.49 -45.31 11.64
CA ASP A 18 -44.26 -46.11 11.76
C ASP A 18 -43.31 -45.85 12.93
N THR A 19 -43.37 -46.67 13.99
CA THR A 19 -42.79 -48.03 14.10
C THR A 19 -41.29 -48.07 13.79
N THR A 20 -40.52 -48.62 14.72
CA THR A 20 -39.10 -49.04 14.59
C THR A 20 -38.05 -47.93 14.62
N ALA A 21 -37.45 -47.67 15.79
CA ALA A 21 -36.00 -47.82 15.99
C ALA A 21 -35.51 -47.21 17.32
N ARG A 22 -34.91 -48.09 18.13
CA ARG A 22 -33.66 -47.87 18.89
C ARG A 22 -33.79 -47.02 20.16
N VAL A 23 -34.02 -47.67 21.30
CA VAL A 23 -32.94 -48.24 22.14
C VAL A 23 -31.88 -47.18 22.43
N ALA A 24 -31.96 -46.66 23.65
CA ALA A 24 -30.89 -45.96 24.33
C ALA A 24 -29.59 -46.77 24.22
N ILE A 25 -28.59 -46.19 23.55
CA ILE A 25 -27.20 -46.65 23.62
C ILE A 25 -26.38 -45.45 24.07
N ALA A 26 -25.75 -45.64 25.23
CA ALA A 26 -24.71 -44.80 25.75
C ALA A 26 -23.56 -44.67 24.75
N ALA A 27 -23.10 -43.46 24.51
CA ALA A 27 -21.73 -43.21 24.11
C ALA A 27 -21.37 -41.81 24.59
N ALA A 28 -20.69 -41.75 25.73
CA ALA A 28 -19.75 -40.66 25.94
C ALA A 28 -18.76 -40.74 24.77
N GLU A 29 -18.82 -39.80 23.83
CA GLU A 29 -17.79 -39.66 22.81
C GLU A 29 -16.45 -39.40 23.52
N PRO A 30 -15.45 -40.29 23.42
CA PRO A 30 -14.10 -39.88 23.75
C PRO A 30 -13.66 -38.91 22.65
N ALA A 31 -13.54 -37.62 23.01
CA ALA A 31 -12.85 -36.62 22.20
C ALA A 31 -11.51 -37.23 21.75
N SER A 32 -11.41 -37.55 20.46
CA SER A 32 -10.26 -38.24 19.89
C SER A 32 -9.05 -37.30 19.91
N PRO A 33 -8.00 -37.55 20.73
CA PRO A 33 -6.85 -36.65 20.86
C PRO A 33 -6.05 -36.51 19.55
N LEU A 34 -6.21 -37.46 18.63
CA LEU A 34 -5.58 -37.42 17.31
C LEU A 34 -6.00 -36.19 16.49
N ARG A 35 -7.23 -35.65 16.62
CA ARG A 35 -7.65 -34.49 15.82
C ARG A 35 -6.83 -33.22 16.11
N GLY A 36 -6.26 -33.09 17.31
CA GLY A 36 -5.42 -31.94 17.66
C GLY A 36 -4.05 -31.98 16.97
N GLU A 37 -3.42 -33.16 16.92
CA GLU A 37 -2.08 -33.35 16.36
C GLU A 37 -2.01 -33.08 14.84
N TRP A 38 -3.04 -33.46 14.08
CA TRP A 38 -3.10 -33.18 12.64
C TRP A 38 -3.38 -31.71 12.34
N ALA A 39 -4.10 -31.00 13.22
CA ALA A 39 -4.37 -29.58 13.08
C ALA A 39 -3.09 -28.76 13.31
N ASP A 40 -2.32 -29.08 14.36
CA ASP A 40 -1.04 -28.44 14.66
C ASP A 40 0.00 -28.70 13.54
N ALA A 41 0.05 -29.93 13.00
CA ALA A 41 0.93 -30.26 11.88
C ALA A 41 0.54 -29.51 10.59
N ALA A 42 -0.77 -29.34 10.34
CA ALA A 42 -1.28 -28.59 9.21
C ALA A 42 -0.99 -27.08 9.33
N ASP A 43 -1.09 -26.51 10.54
CA ASP A 43 -0.81 -25.11 10.80
C ASP A 43 0.70 -24.80 10.69
N VAL A 44 1.57 -25.68 11.17
CA VAL A 44 3.02 -25.56 11.00
C VAL A 44 3.42 -25.70 9.53
N ALA A 45 2.82 -26.66 8.81
CA ALA A 45 3.06 -26.82 7.37
C ALA A 45 2.57 -25.61 6.56
N ALA A 46 1.41 -25.05 6.91
CA ALA A 46 0.87 -23.83 6.29
C ALA A 46 1.77 -22.61 6.58
N GLY A 47 2.27 -22.46 7.80
CA GLY A 47 3.22 -21.41 8.17
C GLY A 47 4.53 -21.50 7.38
N LEU A 48 5.09 -22.69 7.23
CA LEU A 48 6.28 -22.95 6.42
C LEU A 48 6.04 -22.66 4.93
N ALA A 49 4.91 -23.10 4.38
CA ALA A 49 4.54 -22.84 3.00
C ALA A 49 4.37 -21.34 2.73
N ALA A 50 3.75 -20.59 3.65
CA ALA A 50 3.61 -19.15 3.55
C ALA A 50 4.97 -18.43 3.63
N ALA A 51 5.86 -18.85 4.54
CA ALA A 51 7.21 -18.30 4.65
C ALA A 51 8.04 -18.55 3.38
N LEU A 52 7.95 -19.76 2.81
CA LEU A 52 8.59 -20.11 1.53
C LEU A 52 8.02 -19.27 0.38
N ALA A 53 6.69 -19.11 0.30
CA ALA A 53 6.06 -18.29 -0.72
C ALA A 53 6.51 -16.82 -0.63
N LEU A 54 6.63 -16.27 0.59
CA LEU A 54 7.16 -14.94 0.83
C LEU A 54 8.63 -14.81 0.39
N LEU A 55 9.47 -15.80 0.70
CA LEU A 55 10.87 -15.81 0.27
C LEU A 55 11.00 -15.88 -1.25
N VAL A 56 10.20 -16.72 -1.92
CA VAL A 56 10.17 -16.81 -3.38
C VAL A 56 9.68 -15.50 -4.00
N ALA A 57 8.63 -14.90 -3.46
CA ALA A 57 8.13 -13.60 -3.92
C ALA A 57 9.18 -12.50 -3.73
N ALA A 58 9.86 -12.46 -2.58
CA ALA A 58 10.94 -11.52 -2.32
C ALA A 58 12.12 -11.71 -3.29
N ALA A 59 12.55 -12.95 -3.52
CA ALA A 59 13.60 -13.27 -4.47
C ALA A 59 13.21 -12.89 -5.91
N ALA A 60 11.98 -13.17 -6.32
CA ALA A 60 11.44 -12.77 -7.63
C ALA A 60 11.39 -11.24 -7.79
N CYS A 61 10.99 -10.51 -6.74
CA CYS A 61 11.01 -9.05 -6.73
C CYS A 61 12.44 -8.50 -6.85
N VAL A 62 13.40 -9.04 -6.11
CA VAL A 62 14.81 -8.64 -6.21
C VAL A 62 15.35 -8.92 -7.61
N LEU A 63 15.05 -10.09 -8.19
CA LEU A 63 15.47 -10.45 -9.54
C LEU A 63 14.81 -9.54 -10.61
N ALA A 64 13.53 -9.21 -10.43
CA ALA A 64 12.81 -8.31 -11.31
C ALA A 64 13.34 -6.87 -11.23
N VAL A 65 13.79 -6.42 -10.06
CA VAL A 65 14.44 -5.11 -9.89
C VAL A 65 15.86 -5.12 -10.47
N SER A 66 16.62 -6.20 -10.29
CA SER A 66 18.00 -6.29 -10.80
C SER A 66 18.06 -6.50 -12.31
N MET A 67 17.06 -7.11 -12.93
CA MET A 67 16.94 -7.23 -14.39
C MET A 67 16.38 -5.99 -15.08
N ARG A 68 15.90 -4.99 -14.33
CA ARG A 68 15.54 -3.69 -14.93
C ARG A 68 16.82 -2.98 -15.33
N ARG A 69 16.90 -2.61 -16.60
CA ARG A 69 17.95 -1.73 -17.09
C ARG A 69 17.88 -0.42 -16.28
N PRO A 70 18.98 0.01 -15.65
CA PRO A 70 18.98 1.29 -14.96
C PRO A 70 18.63 2.39 -15.97
N PRO A 71 17.73 3.33 -15.64
CA PRO A 71 17.48 4.48 -16.50
C PRO A 71 18.80 5.22 -16.72
N SER A 72 18.96 5.80 -17.90
CA SER A 72 20.11 6.67 -18.15
C SER A 72 20.09 7.84 -17.16
N LEU A 73 21.26 8.38 -16.80
CA LEU A 73 21.35 9.50 -15.86
C LEU A 73 20.54 10.73 -16.33
N PRO A 74 20.49 11.06 -17.64
CA PRO A 74 19.60 12.10 -18.16
C PRO A 74 18.11 11.81 -17.92
N GLU A 75 17.65 10.58 -18.14
CA GLU A 75 16.24 10.20 -17.90
C GLU A 75 15.89 10.27 -16.41
N LEU A 76 16.82 9.88 -15.53
CA LEU A 76 16.65 10.00 -14.10
C LEU A 76 16.60 11.47 -13.67
N ALA A 77 17.50 12.31 -14.17
CA ALA A 77 17.52 13.74 -13.91
C ALA A 77 16.25 14.44 -14.41
N GLU A 78 15.74 14.08 -15.59
CA GLU A 78 14.48 14.63 -16.10
C GLU A 78 13.28 14.20 -15.24
N ARG A 79 13.27 12.95 -14.76
CA ARG A 79 12.24 12.48 -13.84
C ARG A 79 12.29 13.21 -12.50
N GLU A 80 13.47 13.39 -11.93
CA GLU A 80 13.65 14.11 -10.67
C GLU A 80 13.35 15.61 -10.83
N SER A 81 13.71 16.22 -11.97
CA SER A 81 13.29 17.58 -12.30
C SER A 81 11.76 17.72 -12.29
N ARG A 82 11.04 16.78 -12.92
CA ARG A 82 9.56 16.75 -12.89
C ARG A 82 8.99 16.59 -11.48
N ASN A 83 9.66 15.85 -10.59
CA ASN A 83 9.27 15.75 -9.18
C ASN A 83 9.41 17.10 -8.47
N GLY A 84 10.53 17.79 -8.70
CA GLY A 84 10.76 19.15 -8.20
C GLY A 84 9.69 20.14 -8.68
N ASP A 85 9.38 20.12 -9.97
CA ASP A 85 8.32 20.96 -10.56
C ASP A 85 6.94 20.64 -9.96
N SER A 86 6.65 19.36 -9.70
CA SER A 86 5.39 18.95 -9.06
C SER A 86 5.25 19.50 -7.64
N LEU A 87 6.36 19.58 -6.88
CA LEU A 87 6.36 20.20 -5.55
C LEU A 87 6.14 21.72 -5.62
N LEU A 88 6.69 22.39 -6.63
CA LEU A 88 6.43 23.81 -6.87
C LEU A 88 4.97 24.06 -7.24
N TRP A 89 4.42 23.21 -8.11
CA TRP A 89 3.01 23.27 -8.47
C TRP A 89 2.11 23.06 -7.24
N LEU A 90 2.39 22.06 -6.42
CA LEU A 90 1.66 21.81 -5.17
C LEU A 90 1.73 23.00 -4.21
N ALA A 91 2.91 23.62 -4.07
CA ALA A 91 3.05 24.81 -3.23
C ALA A 91 2.15 25.96 -3.72
N ARG A 92 2.05 26.13 -5.04
CA ARG A 92 1.18 27.15 -5.65
C ARG A 92 -0.29 26.88 -5.39
N GLU A 93 -0.72 25.62 -5.50
CA GLU A 93 -2.11 25.24 -5.18
C GLU A 93 -2.44 25.50 -3.71
N ILE A 94 -1.52 25.17 -2.79
CA ILE A 94 -1.71 25.46 -1.37
C ILE A 94 -1.84 26.97 -1.13
N GLU A 95 -1.05 27.81 -1.80
CA GLU A 95 -1.16 29.27 -1.70
C GLU A 95 -2.48 29.81 -2.22
N LEU A 96 -3.03 29.25 -3.29
CA LEU A 96 -4.35 29.60 -3.78
C LEU A 96 -5.43 29.28 -2.73
N GLN A 97 -5.35 28.11 -2.09
CA GLN A 97 -6.26 27.72 -1.02
C GLN A 97 -6.11 28.59 0.23
N VAL A 98 -4.88 28.95 0.61
CA VAL A 98 -4.59 29.91 1.68
C VAL A 98 -5.30 31.24 1.42
N ALA A 99 -5.18 31.77 0.19
CA ALA A 99 -5.81 33.03 -0.17
C ALA A 99 -7.35 32.96 -0.12
N GLN A 100 -7.94 31.79 -0.40
CA GLN A 100 -9.39 31.57 -0.26
C GLN A 100 -9.80 31.51 1.22
N LEU A 101 -9.05 30.79 2.06
CA LEU A 101 -9.29 30.69 3.50
C LEU A 101 -9.21 32.06 4.19
N GLU A 102 -8.21 32.86 3.85
CA GLU A 102 -8.04 34.20 4.41
C GLU A 102 -9.16 35.15 4.01
N ARG A 103 -9.61 35.10 2.75
CA ARG A 103 -10.79 35.84 2.30
C ARG A 103 -12.06 35.44 3.05
N ALA A 104 -12.14 34.18 3.50
CA ALA A 104 -13.22 33.68 4.34
C ALA A 104 -13.01 33.95 5.85
N GLY A 105 -11.97 34.72 6.24
CA GLY A 105 -11.65 35.02 7.63
C GLY A 105 -11.13 33.82 8.43
N ARG A 106 -10.70 32.74 7.77
CA ARG A 106 -10.13 31.55 8.41
C ARG A 106 -8.62 31.70 8.56
N ASN A 107 -8.07 31.12 9.62
CA ASN A 107 -6.62 31.01 9.79
C ASN A 107 -6.05 29.98 8.79
N ALA A 108 -5.01 30.37 8.05
CA ALA A 108 -4.32 29.55 7.06
C ALA A 108 -2.79 29.44 7.32
N GLY A 109 -2.34 29.70 8.56
CA GLY A 109 -0.93 29.77 8.92
C GLY A 109 -0.16 28.46 8.69
N GLU A 110 -0.79 27.32 8.94
CA GLU A 110 -0.19 25.99 8.73
C GLU A 110 -0.02 25.67 7.24
N GLN A 111 -1.05 25.94 6.44
CA GLN A 111 -1.02 25.77 4.99
C GLN A 111 0.05 26.66 4.36
N ARG A 112 0.19 27.91 4.81
CA ARG A 112 1.31 28.77 4.40
C ARG A 112 2.67 28.16 4.74
N ARG A 113 2.80 27.51 5.91
CA ARG A 113 4.05 26.83 6.30
C ARG A 113 4.35 25.65 5.38
N TRP A 114 3.34 24.86 5.01
CA TRP A 114 3.50 23.76 4.06
C TRP A 114 3.90 24.25 2.67
N ALA A 115 3.26 25.29 2.14
CA ALA A 115 3.64 25.87 0.84
C ALA A 115 5.11 26.32 0.82
N ARG A 116 5.56 27.01 1.87
CA ARG A 116 6.98 27.42 2.01
C ARG A 116 7.92 26.21 2.07
N LEU A 117 7.52 25.15 2.77
CA LEU A 117 8.32 23.94 2.87
C LEU A 117 8.44 23.24 1.51
N CYS A 118 7.34 23.10 0.77
CA CYS A 118 7.32 22.54 -0.58
C CYS A 118 8.24 23.34 -1.52
N ARG A 119 8.16 24.68 -1.52
CA ARG A 119 9.05 25.52 -2.33
C ARG A 119 10.53 25.33 -1.98
N ARG A 120 10.86 25.27 -0.69
CA ARG A 120 12.23 25.10 -0.24
C ARG A 120 12.78 23.75 -0.70
N ILE A 121 12.07 22.67 -0.40
CA ILE A 121 12.48 21.31 -0.78
C ILE A 121 12.62 21.20 -2.30
N ALA A 122 11.66 21.76 -3.05
CA ALA A 122 11.73 21.74 -4.51
C ALA A 122 12.95 22.51 -5.04
N GLY A 123 13.25 23.69 -4.48
CA GLY A 123 14.44 24.47 -4.84
C GLY A 123 15.73 23.70 -4.57
N GLU A 124 15.91 23.20 -3.35
CA GLU A 124 17.08 22.40 -2.95
C GLU A 124 17.24 21.15 -3.85
N HIS A 125 16.13 20.50 -4.20
CA HIS A 125 16.13 19.33 -5.07
C HIS A 125 16.56 19.67 -6.50
N LEU A 126 15.97 20.71 -7.11
CA LEU A 126 16.31 21.13 -8.47
C LEU A 126 17.75 21.64 -8.56
N GLU A 127 18.25 22.33 -7.52
CA GLU A 127 19.65 22.74 -7.42
C GLU A 127 20.59 21.52 -7.43
N CYS A 128 20.25 20.47 -6.67
CA CYS A 128 21.03 19.24 -6.63
C CYS A 128 21.03 18.52 -7.99
N VAL A 129 19.85 18.37 -8.63
CA VAL A 129 19.74 17.76 -9.96
C VAL A 129 20.57 18.53 -11.00
N ASN A 130 20.48 19.86 -10.99
CA ASN A 130 21.27 20.71 -11.89
C ASN A 130 22.78 20.56 -11.65
N ALA A 131 23.21 20.50 -10.39
CA ALA A 131 24.62 20.31 -10.05
C ALA A 131 25.15 18.96 -10.57
N LEU A 132 24.38 17.88 -10.44
CA LEU A 132 24.72 16.56 -10.95
C LEU A 132 24.83 16.55 -12.48
N MET A 133 23.86 17.15 -13.17
CA MET A 133 23.87 17.25 -14.63
C MET A 133 25.05 18.05 -15.17
N LEU A 134 25.38 19.18 -14.53
CA LEU A 134 26.53 19.99 -14.93
C LEU A 134 27.86 19.26 -14.72
N GLU A 135 27.96 18.47 -13.64
CA GLU A 135 29.14 17.65 -13.38
C GLU A 135 29.32 16.54 -14.41
N GLU A 136 28.23 15.91 -14.87
CA GLU A 136 28.27 14.92 -15.94
C GLU A 136 28.71 15.55 -17.27
N LEU A 137 28.11 16.69 -17.66
CA LEU A 137 28.50 17.42 -18.87
C LEU A 137 29.99 17.83 -18.86
N ARG A 138 30.54 18.18 -17.70
CA ARG A 138 31.99 18.46 -17.56
C ARG A 138 32.86 17.24 -17.79
N ARG A 139 32.40 16.05 -17.39
CA ARG A 139 33.12 14.78 -17.59
C ARG A 139 33.07 14.31 -19.04
N GLU A 140 31.95 14.56 -19.72
CA GLU A 140 31.76 14.21 -21.13
C GLU A 140 32.43 15.19 -22.09
N ALA A 141 32.71 16.42 -21.65
CA ALA A 141 33.38 17.43 -22.46
C ALA A 141 34.80 16.97 -22.86
N PRO A 142 35.13 16.87 -24.16
CA PRO A 142 36.48 16.55 -24.58
C PRO A 142 37.45 17.64 -24.11
N SER A 143 38.58 17.21 -23.56
CA SER A 143 39.63 18.11 -23.08
C SER A 143 40.05 19.10 -24.19
N PRO A 144 40.14 20.42 -23.90
CA PRO A 144 40.43 21.43 -24.92
C PRO A 144 41.89 21.41 -25.44
N SER A 145 42.69 20.40 -25.08
CA SER A 145 44.12 20.32 -25.38
C SER A 145 44.47 19.83 -26.79
N ARG A 146 43.54 19.92 -27.76
CA ARG A 146 43.86 19.71 -29.18
C ARG A 146 43.40 20.88 -30.04
N ARG A 147 43.81 22.09 -29.66
CA ARG A 147 43.99 23.17 -30.65
C ARG A 147 45.46 23.14 -31.04
N GLU A 148 45.78 22.44 -32.11
CA GLU A 148 47.08 22.62 -32.77
C GLU A 148 47.20 24.12 -33.12
N PRO A 149 48.33 24.77 -32.78
CA PRO A 149 48.59 26.09 -33.32
C PRO A 149 48.66 25.94 -34.84
N ALA A 150 47.76 26.62 -35.54
CA ALA A 150 47.91 26.85 -36.97
C ALA A 150 49.32 27.43 -37.18
N GLY A 151 50.20 26.62 -37.76
CA GLY A 151 51.55 27.01 -38.11
C GLY A 151 51.53 28.18 -39.10
N PRO A 152 52.61 28.97 -39.14
CA PRO A 152 52.71 30.21 -39.92
C PRO A 152 52.51 30.02 -41.42
#